data_AF-A0A7W0G3T5-F1
#
_entry.id   AF-A0A7W0G3T5-F1
#
_cell.length_a   1.000
_cell.length_b   1.000
_cell.length_c   1.000
_cell.angle_alpha   90.00
_cell.angle_beta   90.00
_cell.angle_gamma   90.00
#
_symmetry.space_group_name_H-M   'P 1'
#
loop_
_entity.id
_entity.type
_entity.pdbx_description
1 polymer ?
#
loop_
_entity_poly.entity_id
_entity_poly.type
_entity_poly.pdbx_seq_one_letter_code
_entity_poly.pdbx_strand_id
1 'polypeptide(L)'
;MVFFAAAVVFGCNRGGTEPPLSQATTTPTPPAGLALEVRESESPSGLDSREPELFAAADGRVILSWIERVGEKRHILRFAVHDATGWSEARTVAEGENWFVNWADFPSVIALPDNSLAAHWLVKSGPGTYAYDVNISRSNDNGRTWGRPVVPHTDGTQTEHGFVSLIPLGDGRLGAIWVDGRA
;
A
#
# COMPACT_ATOMS: atom_id res chain seq x y z
N MET A 1 4.45 19.89 -4.77
CA MET A 1 3.65 19.65 -3.55
C MET A 1 4.21 18.38 -2.94
N VAL A 2 4.84 18.46 -1.76
CA VAL A 2 5.44 17.30 -1.10
C VAL A 2 4.35 16.67 -0.24
N PHE A 3 4.00 15.42 -0.53
CA PHE A 3 3.06 14.66 0.30
C PHE A 3 3.86 13.94 1.39
N PHE A 4 3.49 14.15 2.65
CA PHE A 4 4.02 13.39 3.77
C PHE A 4 3.06 12.22 4.04
N ALA A 5 3.55 11.00 3.91
CA ALA A 5 2.85 9.81 4.40
C ALA A 5 3.36 9.51 5.82
N ALA A 6 2.45 9.45 6.80
CA ALA A 6 2.78 9.06 8.16
C ALA A 6 2.32 7.63 8.40
N ALA A 7 3.26 6.71 8.64
CA ALA A 7 2.96 5.36 9.10
C ALA A 7 3.07 5.32 10.63
N VAL A 8 2.05 4.81 11.32
CA VAL A 8 2.11 4.53 12.76
C VAL A 8 2.17 3.01 12.95
N VAL A 9 3.34 2.50 13.33
CA VAL A 9 3.55 1.07 13.59
C VAL A 9 3.57 0.85 15.11
N PHE A 10 2.70 -0.02 15.62
CA PHE A 10 2.65 -0.38 17.03
C PHE A 10 3.46 -1.66 17.30
N GLY A 11 4.54 -1.56 18.08
CA GLY A 11 5.30 -2.71 18.58
C GLY A 11 4.99 -2.98 20.05
N CYS A 12 4.55 -4.19 20.41
CA CYS A 12 4.43 -4.63 21.81
C CYS A 12 5.69 -5.37 22.23
N ASN A 13 6.55 -4.75 23.05
CA ASN A 13 7.71 -5.42 23.63
C ASN A 13 7.29 -6.14 24.93
N ARG A 14 7.15 -7.48 24.91
CA ARG A 14 6.89 -8.29 26.12
C ARG A 14 8.17 -9.00 26.56
N GLY A 15 8.98 -8.33 27.38
CA GLY A 15 10.05 -8.97 28.14
C GLY A 15 9.53 -9.39 29.51
N GLY A 16 9.52 -10.70 29.81
CA GLY A 16 9.12 -11.24 31.11
C GLY A 16 10.18 -12.15 31.70
N THR A 17 10.72 -11.76 32.86
CA THR A 17 11.37 -12.65 33.83
C THR A 17 11.00 -12.16 35.24
N GLU A 18 10.46 -13.06 36.06
CA GLU A 18 9.94 -12.83 37.41
C GLU A 18 11.08 -12.79 38.46
N PRO A 19 11.10 -11.80 39.39
CA PRO A 19 11.99 -11.84 40.55
C PRO A 19 11.24 -12.16 41.86
N PRO A 20 11.94 -12.67 42.90
CA PRO A 20 11.32 -13.16 44.14
C PRO A 20 10.92 -12.03 45.12
N LEU A 21 10.04 -12.38 46.06
CA LEU A 21 9.38 -11.52 47.05
C LEU A 21 10.32 -10.97 48.15
N SER A 22 10.27 -9.65 48.44
CA SER A 22 9.91 -9.08 49.76
C SER A 22 10.29 -7.58 49.95
N GLN A 23 9.25 -6.77 50.19
CA GLN A 23 9.10 -5.52 50.98
C GLN A 23 9.95 -4.26 50.71
N ALA A 24 9.27 -3.23 50.16
CA ALA A 24 9.07 -1.91 50.78
C ALA A 24 7.95 -1.18 50.01
N THR A 25 6.95 -0.63 50.71
CA THR A 25 5.82 0.08 50.09
C THR A 25 6.26 1.45 49.57
N THR A 26 6.89 1.47 48.41
CA THR A 26 6.92 2.65 47.54
C THR A 26 5.63 2.67 46.75
N THR A 27 4.97 3.83 46.68
CA THR A 27 3.86 4.08 45.74
C THR A 27 4.23 3.47 44.38
N PRO A 28 3.45 2.53 43.83
CA PRO A 28 3.81 1.91 42.57
C PRO A 28 3.86 3.01 41.50
N THR A 29 5.04 3.27 40.97
CA THR A 29 5.20 3.99 39.72
C THR A 29 4.30 3.27 38.70
N PRO A 30 3.33 3.97 38.06
CA PRO A 30 2.52 3.33 37.04
C PRO A 30 3.46 2.69 36.03
N PRO A 31 3.19 1.44 35.56
CA PRO A 31 4.06 0.80 34.58
C PRO A 31 4.31 1.79 33.45
N ALA A 32 5.58 2.03 33.14
CA ALA A 32 5.98 2.96 32.10
C ALA A 32 5.14 2.63 30.85
N GLY A 33 4.18 3.50 30.56
CA GLY A 33 3.27 3.31 29.45
C GLY A 33 4.09 3.22 28.17
N LEU A 34 3.62 2.40 27.22
CA LEU A 34 4.18 2.39 25.88
C LEU A 34 4.23 3.84 25.36
N ALA A 35 5.44 4.39 25.27
CA ALA A 35 5.65 5.70 24.67
C ALA A 35 5.62 5.50 23.15
N LEU A 36 4.71 6.21 22.46
CA LEU A 36 4.76 6.30 21.01
C LEU A 36 6.04 7.05 20.63
N GLU A 37 6.96 6.35 19.99
CA GLU A 37 8.15 6.98 19.43
C GLU A 37 7.92 7.27 17.95
N VAL A 38 7.98 8.54 17.58
CA VAL A 38 7.93 8.98 16.18
C VAL A 38 9.36 9.12 15.68
N ARG A 39 9.70 8.37 14.64
CA ARG A 39 11.01 8.42 13.98
C ARG A 39 10.84 8.85 12.53
N GLU A 40 11.67 9.77 12.09
CA GLU A 40 11.80 10.08 10.67
C GLU A 40 12.46 8.89 9.94
N SER A 41 12.06 8.66 8.70
CA SER A 41 12.59 7.62 7.83
C SER A 41 12.80 8.20 6.44
N GLU A 42 13.92 7.87 5.80
CA GLU A 42 14.17 8.27 4.42
C GLU A 42 13.15 7.60 3.49
N SER A 43 12.54 8.40 2.61
CA SER A 43 11.57 7.86 1.64
C SER A 43 12.28 7.03 0.57
N PRO A 44 11.77 5.83 0.22
CA PRO A 44 12.31 5.02 -0.88
C PRO A 44 11.88 5.54 -2.26
N SER A 45 11.02 6.56 -2.32
CA SER A 45 10.46 7.10 -3.56
C SER A 45 11.43 7.99 -4.34
N GLY A 46 11.43 7.90 -5.67
CA GLY A 46 12.21 8.79 -6.54
C GLY A 46 11.65 10.22 -6.67
N LEU A 47 12.24 11.00 -7.57
CA LEU A 47 11.74 12.32 -7.95
C LEU A 47 10.41 12.20 -8.73
N ASP A 48 9.57 13.24 -8.63
CA ASP A 48 8.24 13.30 -9.27
C ASP A 48 7.27 12.17 -8.84
N SER A 49 7.42 11.74 -7.58
CA SER A 49 6.55 10.78 -6.90
C SER A 49 5.27 11.43 -6.36
N ARG A 50 4.18 10.66 -6.35
CA ARG A 50 2.82 11.15 -6.08
C ARG A 50 1.87 9.99 -5.75
N GLU A 51 0.68 10.34 -5.27
CA GLU A 51 -0.37 9.39 -4.86
C GLU A 51 0.15 8.23 -3.96
N PRO A 52 0.82 8.52 -2.83
CA PRO A 52 1.37 7.48 -1.97
C PRO A 52 0.27 6.71 -1.23
N GLU A 53 0.44 5.39 -1.12
CA GLU A 53 -0.42 4.52 -0.31
C GLU A 53 0.45 3.57 0.55
N LEU A 54 0.02 3.38 1.81
CA LEU A 54 0.70 2.53 2.78
C LEU A 54 -0.18 1.35 3.18
N PHE A 55 0.35 0.14 3.07
CA PHE A 55 -0.27 -1.08 3.55
C PHE A 55 0.56 -1.74 4.65
N ALA A 56 -0.03 -1.94 5.83
CA ALA A 56 0.58 -2.70 6.92
C ALA A 56 0.23 -4.19 6.80
N ALA A 57 1.23 -5.02 6.50
CA ALA A 57 1.06 -6.46 6.38
C ALA A 57 1.00 -7.14 7.76
N ALA A 58 0.33 -8.30 7.83
CA ALA A 58 0.14 -9.05 9.07
C ALA A 58 1.46 -9.59 9.67
N ASP A 59 2.51 -9.72 8.86
CA ASP A 59 3.84 -10.15 9.29
C ASP A 59 4.73 -8.99 9.77
N GLY A 60 4.17 -7.79 9.91
CA GLY A 60 4.85 -6.60 10.41
C GLY A 60 5.60 -5.81 9.34
N ARG A 61 5.61 -6.27 8.07
CA ARG A 61 6.12 -5.46 6.96
C ARG A 61 5.17 -4.31 6.65
N VAL A 62 5.72 -3.21 6.14
CA VAL A 62 4.94 -2.11 5.58
C VAL A 62 5.27 -2.00 4.10
N ILE A 63 4.25 -1.87 3.25
CA ILE A 63 4.41 -1.62 1.82
C ILE A 63 4.06 -0.16 1.59
N LEU A 64 4.97 0.58 0.98
CA LEU A 64 4.67 1.89 0.41
C LEU A 64 4.57 1.73 -1.10
N SER A 65 3.50 2.24 -1.69
CA SER A 65 3.32 2.32 -3.13
C SER A 65 3.10 3.76 -3.57
N TRP A 66 3.52 4.09 -4.79
CA TRP A 66 3.42 5.45 -5.34
C TRP A 66 3.45 5.42 -6.87
N ILE A 67 2.98 6.50 -7.49
CA ILE A 67 3.19 6.74 -8.92
C ILE A 67 4.43 7.61 -9.09
N GLU A 68 5.30 7.23 -10.03
CA GLU A 68 6.31 8.11 -10.62
C GLU A 68 5.84 8.57 -11.99
N ARG A 69 6.12 9.83 -12.33
CA ARG A 69 6.00 10.32 -13.71
C ARG A 69 7.37 10.31 -14.38
N VAL A 70 7.42 9.75 -15.58
CA VAL A 70 8.62 9.74 -16.43
C VAL A 70 8.30 10.45 -17.74
N GLY A 71 8.94 11.60 -17.97
CA GLY A 71 8.62 12.46 -19.10
C GLY A 71 7.21 13.04 -18.98
N GLU A 72 6.52 13.24 -20.12
CA GLU A 72 5.24 13.95 -20.13
C GLU A 72 4.03 13.05 -19.85
N LYS A 73 4.04 11.80 -20.33
CA LYS A 73 2.84 10.94 -20.37
C LYS A 73 2.99 9.61 -19.65
N ARG A 74 4.23 9.14 -19.41
CA ARG A 74 4.45 7.81 -18.84
C ARG A 74 4.35 7.88 -17.32
N HIS A 75 3.54 6.98 -16.78
CA HIS A 75 3.38 6.76 -15.35
C HIS A 75 3.85 5.36 -14.99
N ILE A 76 4.45 5.22 -13.82
CA ILE A 76 4.97 3.96 -13.30
C ILE A 76 4.45 3.78 -11.87
N LEU A 77 3.76 2.67 -11.59
CA LEU A 77 3.43 2.27 -10.23
C LEU A 77 4.65 1.56 -9.65
N ARG A 78 5.19 2.14 -8.58
CA ARG A 78 6.31 1.63 -7.82
C ARG A 78 5.85 1.17 -6.45
N PHE A 79 6.62 0.29 -5.83
CA PHE A 79 6.49 -0.01 -4.42
C PHE A 79 7.84 -0.36 -3.79
N ALA A 80 7.92 -0.18 -2.47
CA ALA A 80 9.02 -0.66 -1.64
C ALA A 80 8.44 -1.27 -0.35
N VAL A 81 9.19 -2.19 0.25
CA VAL A 81 8.81 -2.88 1.48
C VAL A 81 9.74 -2.44 2.59
N HIS A 82 9.17 -2.00 3.70
CA HIS A 82 9.88 -1.73 4.94
C HIS A 82 9.77 -2.94 5.88
N ASP A 83 10.90 -3.35 6.44
CA ASP A 83 10.99 -4.35 7.50
C ASP A 83 11.95 -3.91 8.62
N ALA A 84 12.46 -4.86 9.41
CA ALA A 84 13.39 -4.56 10.50
C ALA A 84 14.74 -3.95 10.04
N THR A 85 15.07 -4.05 8.75
CA THR A 85 16.30 -3.54 8.15
C THR A 85 16.13 -2.20 7.44
N GLY A 86 14.90 -1.70 7.32
CA GLY A 86 14.55 -0.47 6.60
C GLY A 86 13.81 -0.75 5.30
N TRP A 87 13.80 0.24 4.39
CA TRP A 87 13.17 0.12 3.09
C TRP A 87 14.00 -0.72 2.11
N SER A 88 13.33 -1.57 1.35
CA SER A 88 13.91 -2.24 0.17
C SER A 88 14.13 -1.25 -0.98
N GLU A 89 14.93 -1.65 -1.97
CA GLU A 89 14.91 -0.98 -3.28
C GLU A 89 13.49 -0.98 -3.87
N ALA A 90 13.15 0.11 -4.56
CA ALA A 90 11.86 0.26 -5.23
C ALA A 90 11.73 -0.68 -6.43
N ARG A 91 10.57 -1.32 -6.56
CA ARG A 91 10.24 -2.25 -7.64
C ARG A 91 9.05 -1.73 -8.45
N THR A 92 9.04 -2.08 -9.73
CA THR A 92 7.96 -1.69 -10.64
C THR A 92 6.85 -2.74 -10.63
N VAL A 93 5.61 -2.26 -10.56
CA VAL A 93 4.40 -3.06 -10.72
C VAL A 93 3.95 -3.06 -12.18
N ALA A 94 3.71 -1.86 -12.68
CA ALA A 94 3.17 -1.61 -14.01
C ALA A 94 3.58 -0.22 -14.47
N GLU A 95 3.50 0.01 -15.78
CA GLU A 95 3.71 1.31 -16.40
C GLU A 95 2.82 1.49 -17.62
N GLY A 96 2.55 2.73 -17.99
CA GLY A 96 1.78 3.05 -19.19
C GLY A 96 1.68 4.54 -19.47
N GLU A 97 1.22 4.89 -20.66
CA GLU A 97 1.10 6.27 -21.13
C GLU A 97 -0.34 6.81 -21.11
N ASN A 98 -1.31 5.93 -20.83
CA ASN A 98 -2.74 6.23 -20.84
C ASN A 98 -3.38 6.02 -19.47
N TRP A 99 -2.63 6.27 -18.39
CA TRP A 99 -3.15 6.12 -17.03
C TRP A 99 -4.08 7.26 -16.66
N PHE A 100 -5.07 6.96 -15.82
CA PHE A 100 -5.87 7.99 -15.16
C PHE A 100 -5.24 8.29 -13.80
N VAL A 101 -4.51 9.40 -13.71
CA VAL A 101 -3.84 9.85 -12.49
C VAL A 101 -4.51 11.12 -12.00
N ASN A 102 -5.03 11.11 -10.77
CA ASN A 102 -5.73 12.22 -10.16
C ASN A 102 -5.40 12.37 -8.66
N TRP A 103 -5.88 13.44 -8.03
CA TRP A 103 -5.54 13.79 -6.64
C TRP A 103 -6.34 13.05 -5.56
N ALA A 104 -7.28 12.18 -5.94
CA ALA A 104 -8.26 11.57 -5.04
C ALA A 104 -8.31 10.03 -5.10
N ASP A 105 -7.83 9.42 -6.18
CA ASP A 105 -7.89 7.98 -6.41
C ASP A 105 -6.48 7.42 -6.63
N PHE A 106 -5.99 6.73 -5.61
CA PHE A 106 -4.58 6.34 -5.51
C PHE A 106 -4.43 4.85 -5.79
N PRO A 107 -3.46 4.44 -6.63
CA PRO A 107 -3.13 3.02 -6.75
C PRO A 107 -2.62 2.48 -5.41
N SER A 108 -2.70 1.16 -5.24
CA SER A 108 -2.21 0.51 -4.02
C SER A 108 -1.52 -0.81 -4.33
N VAL A 109 -0.63 -1.21 -3.41
CA VAL A 109 0.01 -2.52 -3.40
C VAL A 109 -0.15 -3.12 -2.01
N ILE A 110 -0.84 -4.26 -1.92
CA ILE A 110 -1.11 -4.95 -0.66
C ILE A 110 -0.46 -6.35 -0.64
N ALA A 111 -0.17 -6.85 0.56
CA ALA A 111 0.20 -8.25 0.76
C ALA A 111 -1.00 -9.10 1.16
N LEU A 112 -1.05 -10.32 0.63
CA LEU A 112 -2.03 -11.35 0.99
C LEU A 112 -1.45 -12.34 2.01
N PRO A 113 -2.29 -13.13 2.72
CA PRO A 113 -1.82 -14.07 3.74
C PRO A 113 -0.89 -15.19 3.25
N ASP A 114 -0.86 -15.46 1.95
CA ASP A 114 0.02 -16.44 1.31
C ASP A 114 1.34 -15.83 0.80
N ASN A 115 1.65 -14.61 1.25
CA ASN A 115 2.81 -13.80 0.86
C ASN A 115 2.82 -13.32 -0.59
N SER A 116 1.78 -13.58 -1.38
CA SER A 116 1.63 -12.93 -2.68
C SER A 116 1.28 -11.44 -2.51
N LEU A 117 1.58 -10.65 -3.52
CA LEU A 117 1.21 -9.23 -3.58
C LEU A 117 0.07 -9.04 -4.58
N ALA A 118 -0.83 -8.12 -4.28
CA ALA A 118 -1.86 -7.64 -5.20
C ALA A 118 -1.72 -6.14 -5.38
N ALA A 119 -1.95 -5.65 -6.59
CA ALA A 119 -1.88 -4.23 -6.88
C ALA A 119 -3.03 -3.81 -7.77
N HIS A 120 -3.41 -2.54 -7.67
CA HIS A 120 -4.31 -1.93 -8.63
C HIS A 120 -3.79 -0.59 -9.14
N TRP A 121 -4.22 -0.22 -10.34
CA TRP A 121 -4.02 1.09 -10.95
C TRP A 121 -5.15 1.38 -11.95
N LEU A 122 -5.21 2.60 -12.46
CA LEU A 122 -6.31 3.07 -13.30
C LEU A 122 -5.82 3.41 -14.71
N VAL A 123 -6.54 2.92 -15.71
CA VAL A 123 -6.19 3.12 -17.11
C VAL A 123 -7.36 3.74 -17.85
N LYS A 124 -7.12 4.80 -18.63
CA LYS A 124 -8.15 5.42 -19.48
C LYS A 124 -8.73 4.40 -20.45
N SER A 125 -10.05 4.27 -20.46
CA SER A 125 -10.81 3.39 -21.34
C SER A 125 -11.54 4.13 -22.48
N GLY A 126 -11.49 5.47 -22.45
CA GLY A 126 -12.08 6.32 -23.49
C GLY A 126 -11.65 7.79 -23.40
N PRO A 127 -12.13 8.63 -24.33
CA PRO A 127 -11.77 10.04 -24.40
C PRO A 127 -12.46 10.91 -23.33
N GLY A 128 -13.58 10.44 -22.75
CA GLY A 128 -14.30 11.19 -21.72
C GLY A 128 -13.47 11.32 -20.44
N THR A 129 -13.61 12.43 -19.71
CA THR A 129 -12.77 12.74 -18.52
C THR A 129 -12.69 11.59 -17.53
N TYR A 130 -13.84 11.00 -17.18
CA TYR A 130 -13.97 9.94 -16.19
C TYR A 130 -14.19 8.55 -16.80
N ALA A 131 -13.80 8.34 -18.07
CA ALA A 131 -13.77 7.00 -18.66
C ALA A 131 -12.45 6.31 -18.32
N TYR A 132 -12.44 5.42 -17.32
CA TYR A 132 -11.27 4.67 -16.91
C TYR A 132 -11.63 3.36 -16.20
N ASP A 133 -10.73 2.39 -16.30
CA ASP A 133 -10.91 1.03 -15.81
C ASP A 133 -9.91 0.71 -14.70
N VAL A 134 -10.40 -0.05 -13.72
CA VAL A 134 -9.57 -0.68 -12.69
C VAL A 134 -8.77 -1.80 -13.31
N ASN A 135 -7.45 -1.74 -13.20
CA ASN A 135 -6.56 -2.85 -13.53
C ASN A 135 -6.02 -3.44 -12.25
N ILE A 136 -6.11 -4.77 -12.10
CA ILE A 136 -5.58 -5.51 -10.95
C ILE A 136 -4.56 -6.52 -11.45
N SER A 137 -3.41 -6.60 -10.79
CA SER A 137 -2.43 -7.67 -11.02
C SER A 137 -1.95 -8.27 -9.71
N ARG A 138 -1.40 -9.49 -9.80
CA ARG A 138 -0.88 -10.27 -8.70
C ARG A 138 0.56 -10.69 -8.97
N SER A 139 1.39 -10.65 -7.94
CA SER A 139 2.73 -11.21 -7.94
C SER A 139 2.85 -12.34 -6.93
N ASN A 140 3.47 -13.44 -7.32
CA ASN A 140 3.71 -14.61 -6.46
C ASN A 140 5.19 -14.76 -6.06
N ASP A 141 6.02 -13.74 -6.34
CA ASP A 141 7.48 -13.81 -6.17
C ASP A 141 8.07 -12.55 -5.51
N ASN A 142 7.29 -11.94 -4.61
CA ASN A 142 7.62 -10.68 -3.91
C ASN A 142 7.81 -9.51 -4.88
N GLY A 143 6.94 -9.42 -5.89
CA GLY A 143 6.91 -8.33 -6.88
C GLY A 143 8.15 -8.27 -7.76
N ARG A 144 8.82 -9.41 -8.01
CA ARG A 144 9.84 -9.49 -9.08
C ARG A 144 9.16 -9.57 -10.44
N THR A 145 8.06 -10.31 -10.52
CA THR A 145 7.22 -10.42 -11.70
C THR A 145 5.75 -10.25 -11.32
N TRP A 146 4.97 -9.73 -12.27
CA TRP A 146 3.55 -9.48 -12.12
C TRP A 146 2.78 -10.22 -13.21
N GLY A 147 1.66 -10.82 -12.84
CA GLY A 147 0.77 -11.48 -13.78
C GLY A 147 0.16 -10.48 -14.77
N ARG A 148 -0.48 -11.02 -15.83
CA ARG A 148 -1.27 -10.19 -16.74
C ARG A 148 -2.39 -9.48 -15.95
N PRO A 149 -2.55 -8.16 -16.10
CA PRO A 149 -3.62 -7.45 -15.41
C PRO A 149 -4.99 -7.92 -15.87
N VAL A 150 -5.94 -7.89 -14.94
CA VAL A 150 -7.36 -8.11 -15.19
C VAL A 150 -8.14 -6.83 -14.94
N VAL A 151 -9.16 -6.59 -15.75
CA VAL A 151 -10.21 -5.60 -15.48
C VAL A 151 -11.36 -6.36 -14.81
N PRO A 152 -11.70 -6.06 -13.54
CA PRO A 152 -12.61 -6.90 -12.75
C PRO A 152 -14.09 -6.71 -13.12
N HIS A 153 -14.40 -5.69 -13.92
CA HIS A 153 -15.73 -5.40 -14.44
C HIS A 153 -15.81 -5.72 -15.95
N THR A 154 -17.01 -6.02 -16.44
CA THR A 154 -17.22 -6.53 -17.82
C THR A 154 -18.42 -5.88 -18.52
N ASP A 155 -18.86 -4.72 -18.06
CA ASP A 155 -20.01 -4.01 -18.65
C ASP A 155 -19.68 -3.32 -19.98
N GLY A 156 -18.39 -3.05 -20.23
CA GLY A 156 -17.91 -2.39 -21.43
C GLY A 156 -18.25 -0.91 -21.52
N THR A 157 -18.66 -0.26 -20.42
CA THR A 157 -19.02 1.16 -20.43
C THR A 157 -17.81 2.05 -20.24
N GLN A 158 -17.76 3.16 -20.98
CA GLN A 158 -16.75 4.22 -20.80
C GLN A 158 -17.15 5.16 -19.66
N THR A 159 -17.29 4.61 -18.47
CA THR A 159 -17.68 5.30 -17.23
C THR A 159 -16.59 5.21 -16.19
N GLU A 160 -16.84 5.82 -15.03
CA GLU A 160 -15.93 5.75 -13.89
C GLU A 160 -15.99 4.37 -13.25
N HIS A 161 -14.82 3.75 -13.12
CA HIS A 161 -14.59 2.61 -12.25
C HIS A 161 -13.34 2.90 -11.42
N GLY A 162 -13.55 3.37 -10.19
CA GLY A 162 -12.49 3.95 -9.36
C GLY A 162 -12.73 3.81 -7.87
N PHE A 163 -11.93 4.54 -7.09
CA PHE A 163 -11.93 4.55 -5.62
C PHE A 163 -11.79 3.13 -5.06
N VAL A 164 -10.77 2.43 -5.55
CA VAL A 164 -10.63 0.99 -5.31
C VAL A 164 -10.05 0.72 -3.93
N SER A 165 -10.69 -0.17 -3.20
CA SER A 165 -10.13 -0.79 -2.00
C SER A 165 -9.81 -2.26 -2.28
N LEU A 166 -8.53 -2.61 -2.17
CA LEU A 166 -8.09 -4.01 -2.15
C LEU A 166 -8.12 -4.54 -0.71
N ILE A 167 -8.65 -5.73 -0.52
CA ILE A 167 -8.86 -6.32 0.80
C ILE A 167 -8.22 -7.72 0.82
N PRO A 168 -7.23 -7.99 1.70
CA PRO A 168 -6.74 -9.34 1.88
C PRO A 168 -7.82 -10.21 2.53
N LEU A 169 -8.15 -11.34 1.90
CA LEU A 169 -9.07 -12.33 2.43
C LEU A 169 -8.32 -13.62 2.81
N GLY A 170 -8.99 -14.51 3.54
CA GLY A 170 -8.43 -15.82 3.91
C GLY A 170 -8.06 -16.67 2.69
N ASP A 171 -7.06 -17.54 2.88
CA ASP A 171 -6.59 -18.52 1.88
C ASP A 171 -5.99 -17.88 0.61
N GLY A 172 -5.31 -16.74 0.75
CA GLY A 172 -4.66 -16.05 -0.39
C GLY A 172 -5.66 -15.46 -1.39
N ARG A 173 -6.91 -15.25 -0.96
CA ARG A 173 -7.94 -14.59 -1.77
C ARG A 173 -7.81 -13.08 -1.68
N LEU A 174 -8.22 -12.41 -2.76
CA LEU A 174 -8.26 -10.96 -2.88
C LEU A 174 -9.71 -10.52 -3.01
N GLY A 175 -10.14 -9.59 -2.16
CA GLY A 175 -11.34 -8.79 -2.38
C GLY A 175 -10.98 -7.48 -3.06
N ALA A 176 -11.85 -7.00 -3.94
CA ALA A 176 -11.75 -5.66 -4.52
C ALA A 176 -13.15 -5.02 -4.48
N ILE A 177 -13.22 -3.78 -4.03
CA ILE A 177 -14.44 -2.96 -4.01
C ILE A 177 -14.11 -1.65 -4.72
N TRP A 178 -15.02 -1.17 -5.57
CA TRP A 178 -14.86 0.07 -6.33
C TRP A 178 -16.19 0.81 -6.45
N VAL A 179 -16.13 2.09 -6.76
CA VAL A 179 -17.27 2.89 -7.21
C VAL A 179 -17.51 2.61 -8.68
N ASP A 180 -18.76 2.28 -9.00
CA ASP A 180 -19.27 2.08 -10.34
C ASP A 180 -20.13 3.29 -10.72
N GLY A 181 -19.61 4.11 -11.62
CA GLY A 181 -20.18 5.40 -12.02
C GLY A 181 -21.24 5.30 -13.12
N ARG A 182 -21.83 4.12 -13.36
CA ARG A 182 -22.96 3.99 -14.28
C ARG A 182 -24.20 4.65 -13.68
N ALA A 183 -24.89 5.44 -14.51
CA ALA A 183 -26.15 6.11 -14.18
C ALA A 183 -27.37 5.29 -14.64
#